data_AF-A0A7S0HAK6-F1
#
_entry.id   AF-A0A7S0HAK6-F1
#
_cell.length_a   1.000
_cell.length_b   1.000
_cell.length_c   1.000
_cell.angle_alpha   90.00
_cell.angle_beta   90.00
_cell.angle_gamma   90.00
#
_symmetry.space_group_name_H-M   'P 1'
#
loop_
_entity.id
_entity.type
_entity.pdbx_description
1 polymer ?
#
loop_
_entity_poly.entity_id
_entity_poly.type
_entity_poly.pdbx_seq_one_letter_code
_entity_poly.pdbx_strand_id
1 'polypeptide(L)'
;EGVEEDEGTARQGVEEEKSEVADQLLEEEREIFPVMYHELFCGGMCMSEYREKTSQSYLRKRIAQVEKGVCQSCGMNARDLCRMIARAQPAVRREMLLREAPKFQGRDKLIEKIVARPVEGNFWHADHIVPVFSGGGECNVDNIRTLCIICHQSHTSKQASQRAESRRTTKDKQSERKEKRSTRKVKGGGETQSKEIVRRKKPGKQQLREETSCTDKNENQDNSRNVVIND
;
A
#
# COMPACT_ATOMS: atom_id res chain seq x y z
N GLU A 1 82.77 -21.43 -24.46
CA GLU A 1 81.54 -21.99 -23.87
C GLU A 1 81.37 -21.30 -22.52
N GLY A 2 80.31 -20.59 -22.17
CA GLY A 2 79.08 -20.25 -22.87
C GLY A 2 78.57 -18.90 -22.33
N VAL A 3 77.82 -18.21 -23.18
CA VAL A 3 77.00 -17.04 -22.87
C VAL A 3 75.73 -17.55 -22.20
N GLU A 4 75.34 -17.04 -21.03
CA GLU A 4 73.95 -17.10 -20.59
C GLU A 4 73.51 -15.73 -20.11
N GLU A 5 72.44 -15.28 -20.74
CA GLU A 5 71.90 -13.93 -20.78
C GLU A 5 70.90 -13.67 -19.65
N ASP A 6 70.86 -12.39 -19.32
CA ASP A 6 69.84 -11.61 -18.63
C ASP A 6 68.39 -11.92 -19.08
N GLU A 7 67.61 -12.65 -18.27
CA GLU A 7 66.15 -12.81 -18.45
C GLU A 7 65.36 -12.64 -17.12
N GLY A 8 65.92 -11.91 -16.15
CA GLY A 8 65.32 -11.80 -14.80
C GLY A 8 64.40 -10.60 -14.58
N THR A 9 64.68 -9.46 -15.21
CA THR A 9 64.15 -8.17 -14.72
C THR A 9 62.97 -7.63 -15.53
N ALA A 10 62.76 -8.10 -16.77
CA ALA A 10 61.67 -7.61 -17.63
C ALA A 10 60.29 -8.21 -17.31
N ARG A 11 60.22 -9.38 -16.65
CA ARG A 11 58.94 -10.05 -16.34
C ARG A 11 58.21 -9.47 -15.12
N GLN A 12 58.96 -8.93 -14.16
CA GLN A 12 58.37 -8.37 -12.94
C GLN A 12 57.60 -7.06 -13.18
N GLY A 13 58.11 -6.18 -14.05
CA GLY A 13 57.43 -4.91 -14.36
C GLY A 13 56.11 -5.07 -15.13
N VAL A 14 55.98 -6.09 -15.98
CA VAL A 14 54.77 -6.35 -16.77
C VAL A 14 53.66 -6.99 -15.92
N GLU A 15 54.01 -7.74 -14.88
CA GLU A 15 53.03 -8.31 -13.94
C GLU A 15 52.50 -7.26 -12.95
N GLU A 16 53.33 -6.30 -12.51
CA GLU A 16 52.89 -5.16 -11.68
C GLU A 16 51.98 -4.20 -12.47
N GLU A 17 52.34 -3.80 -13.71
CA GLU A 17 51.48 -2.95 -14.55
C GLU A 17 50.13 -3.62 -14.87
N LYS A 18 50.12 -4.94 -15.10
CA LYS A 18 48.89 -5.68 -15.41
C LYS A 18 47.99 -5.87 -14.18
N SER A 19 48.58 -5.88 -12.98
CA SER A 19 47.91 -5.86 -11.68
C SER A 19 47.27 -4.49 -11.42
N GLU A 20 48.00 -3.39 -11.66
CA GLU A 20 47.48 -2.03 -11.47
C GLU A 20 46.35 -1.69 -12.44
N VAL A 21 46.44 -2.13 -13.70
CA VAL A 21 45.36 -1.95 -14.69
C VAL A 21 44.16 -2.84 -14.37
N ALA A 22 44.36 -4.03 -13.79
CA ALA A 22 43.27 -4.90 -13.34
C ALA A 22 42.55 -4.32 -12.11
N ASP A 23 43.29 -3.74 -11.15
CA ASP A 23 42.70 -3.04 -10.00
C ASP A 23 41.95 -1.76 -10.42
N GLN A 24 42.47 -1.01 -11.39
CA GLN A 24 41.76 0.15 -11.96
C GLN A 24 40.47 -0.25 -12.69
N LEU A 25 40.47 -1.36 -13.43
CA LEU A 25 39.26 -1.88 -14.09
C LEU A 25 38.23 -2.45 -13.09
N LEU A 26 38.67 -3.00 -11.95
CA LEU A 26 37.80 -3.44 -10.85
C LEU A 26 37.23 -2.27 -10.04
N GLU A 27 37.91 -1.13 -9.99
CA GLU A 27 37.39 0.10 -9.38
C GLU A 27 36.38 0.82 -10.28
N GLU A 28 36.52 0.72 -11.60
CA GLU A 28 35.53 1.21 -12.58
C GLU A 28 34.24 0.35 -12.61
N GLU A 29 34.32 -0.93 -12.22
CA GLU A 29 33.18 -1.82 -12.03
C GLU A 29 32.49 -1.68 -10.66
N ARG A 30 32.80 -0.65 -9.87
CA ARG A 30 31.97 -0.28 -8.72
C ARG A 30 30.58 0.07 -9.22
N GLU A 31 29.71 -0.94 -9.21
CA GLU A 31 28.27 -0.83 -9.40
C GLU A 31 27.82 0.46 -8.73
N ILE A 32 27.22 1.36 -9.51
CA ILE A 32 26.65 2.62 -9.02
C ILE A 32 25.44 2.24 -8.17
N PHE A 33 25.72 1.74 -6.98
CA PHE A 33 24.75 1.50 -5.95
C PHE A 33 24.54 2.84 -5.26
N PRO A 34 23.29 3.34 -5.19
CA PRO A 34 23.02 4.61 -4.55
C PRO A 34 23.51 4.55 -3.11
N VAL A 35 24.41 5.46 -2.76
CA VAL A 35 25.03 5.54 -1.44
C VAL A 35 24.00 6.07 -0.46
N MET A 36 23.09 6.93 -0.93
CA MET A 36 22.04 7.54 -0.12
C MET A 36 20.65 7.31 -0.72
N TYR A 37 19.66 7.05 0.15
CA TYR A 37 18.28 6.76 -0.26
C TYR A 37 17.65 7.83 -1.17
N HIS A 38 18.04 9.10 -1.02
CA HIS A 38 17.48 10.19 -1.85
C HIS A 38 18.03 10.20 -3.28
N GLU A 39 19.13 9.51 -3.58
CA GLU A 39 19.74 9.40 -4.92
C GLU A 39 18.93 8.49 -5.86
N LEU A 40 18.03 7.68 -5.30
CA LEU A 40 17.07 6.88 -6.05
C LEU A 40 16.00 7.72 -6.80
N PHE A 41 15.94 9.02 -6.54
CA PHE A 41 14.87 9.89 -7.01
C PHE A 41 15.44 11.10 -7.76
N CYS A 42 14.70 11.58 -8.77
CA CYS A 42 15.07 12.79 -9.53
C CYS A 42 15.12 14.06 -8.65
N GLY A 43 14.57 14.01 -7.43
CA GLY A 43 14.60 15.10 -6.47
C GLY A 43 13.67 14.84 -5.28
N GLY A 44 13.63 15.80 -4.35
CA GLY A 44 12.84 15.69 -3.11
C GLY A 44 11.34 15.51 -3.34
N MET A 45 10.78 16.10 -4.40
CA MET A 45 9.36 15.93 -4.75
C MET A 45 9.03 14.48 -5.14
N CYS A 46 9.81 13.87 -6.03
CA CYS A 46 9.62 12.49 -6.45
C CYS A 46 9.79 11.52 -5.26
N MET A 47 10.75 11.80 -4.37
CA MET A 47 10.93 11.05 -3.13
C MET A 47 9.70 11.18 -2.20
N SER A 48 9.17 12.39 -2.02
CA SER A 48 7.97 12.62 -1.21
C SER A 48 6.74 11.90 -1.77
N GLU A 49 6.49 12.03 -3.07
CA GLU A 49 5.38 11.35 -3.75
C GLU A 49 5.50 9.83 -3.62
N TYR A 50 6.71 9.28 -3.82
CA TYR A 50 6.97 7.85 -3.59
C TYR A 50 6.65 7.44 -2.15
N ARG A 51 7.05 8.25 -1.16
CA ARG A 51 6.77 7.96 0.27
C ARG A 51 5.30 8.07 0.60
N GLU A 52 4.54 8.95 -0.05
CA GLU A 52 3.08 9.03 0.11
C GLU A 52 2.42 7.72 -0.35
N LYS A 53 2.85 7.20 -1.50
CA LYS A 53 2.31 5.96 -2.08
C LYS A 53 2.74 4.70 -1.32
N THR A 54 3.95 4.68 -0.77
CA THR A 54 4.56 3.47 -0.17
C THR A 54 4.53 3.42 1.35
N SER A 55 4.36 4.56 2.03
CA SER A 55 4.40 4.64 3.49
C SER A 55 3.13 5.25 4.06
N GLN A 56 2.25 4.39 4.59
CA GLN A 56 1.02 4.82 5.25
C GLN A 56 1.28 5.79 6.41
N SER A 57 2.37 5.61 7.14
CA SER A 57 2.78 6.51 8.23
C SER A 57 3.15 7.90 7.72
N TYR A 58 3.85 7.99 6.58
CA TYR A 58 4.19 9.27 5.96
C TYR A 58 2.94 9.97 5.43
N LEU A 59 2.10 9.25 4.69
CA LEU A 59 0.83 9.74 4.17
C LEU A 59 -0.08 10.29 5.27
N ARG A 60 -0.27 9.51 6.36
CA ARG A 60 -1.05 9.95 7.52
C ARG A 60 -0.49 11.22 8.15
N LYS A 61 0.84 11.34 8.29
CA LYS A 61 1.46 12.57 8.81
C LYS A 61 1.20 13.76 7.89
N ARG A 62 1.29 13.56 6.57
CA ARG A 62 1.10 14.63 5.59
C ARG A 62 -0.34 15.15 5.58
N ILE A 63 -1.32 14.25 5.50
CA ILE A 63 -2.75 14.62 5.52
C ILE A 63 -3.12 15.28 6.84
N ALA A 64 -2.61 14.73 7.94
CA ALA A 64 -2.77 15.33 9.25
C ALA A 64 -2.23 16.77 9.36
N GLN A 65 -1.20 17.15 8.59
CA GLN A 65 -0.69 18.52 8.54
C GLN A 65 -1.63 19.42 7.74
N VAL A 66 -2.14 18.92 6.60
CA VAL A 66 -3.02 19.67 5.70
C VAL A 66 -4.41 19.88 6.33
N GLU A 67 -5.05 18.80 6.77
CA GLU A 67 -6.43 18.79 7.26
C GLU A 67 -6.54 18.96 8.78
N LYS A 68 -5.39 19.04 9.47
CA LYS A 68 -5.29 19.28 10.92
C LYS A 68 -6.02 18.24 11.80
N GLY A 69 -6.38 17.07 11.25
CA GLY A 69 -7.13 16.03 11.97
C GLY A 69 -8.64 16.27 12.04
N VAL A 70 -9.18 17.15 11.18
CA VAL A 70 -10.61 17.40 11.05
C VAL A 70 -11.26 16.38 10.13
N CYS A 71 -12.36 15.78 10.57
CA CYS A 71 -13.12 14.82 9.76
C CYS A 71 -13.80 15.51 8.58
N GLN A 72 -13.44 15.13 7.35
CA GLN A 72 -14.01 15.68 6.11
C GLN A 72 -15.49 15.30 5.88
N SER A 73 -16.01 14.31 6.62
CA SER A 73 -17.43 13.92 6.53
C SER A 73 -18.32 14.67 7.52
N CYS A 74 -17.82 14.97 8.73
CA CYS A 74 -18.68 15.45 9.81
C CYS A 74 -18.16 16.69 10.56
N GLY A 75 -16.99 17.21 10.19
CA GLY A 75 -16.40 18.42 10.76
C GLY A 75 -15.77 18.27 12.15
N MET A 76 -15.90 17.11 12.80
CA MET A 76 -15.32 16.90 14.13
C MET A 76 -13.79 16.87 14.07
N ASN A 77 -13.14 17.67 14.92
CA ASN A 77 -11.69 17.65 15.09
C ASN A 77 -11.27 16.48 15.99
N ALA A 78 -10.93 15.36 15.36
CA ALA A 78 -10.62 14.11 16.03
C ALA A 78 -9.26 14.15 16.75
N ARG A 79 -8.31 14.95 16.23
CA ARG A 79 -7.00 15.14 16.84
C ARG A 79 -7.08 15.92 18.14
N ASP A 80 -7.83 17.02 18.17
CA ASP A 80 -7.95 17.83 19.39
C ASP A 80 -8.79 17.11 20.45
N LEU A 81 -9.83 16.38 20.03
CA LEU A 81 -10.55 15.47 20.91
C LEU A 81 -9.62 14.41 21.52
N CYS A 82 -8.73 13.80 20.71
CA CYS A 82 -7.73 12.85 21.20
C CYS A 82 -6.82 13.48 22.27
N ARG A 83 -6.29 14.68 22.00
CA ARG A 83 -5.40 15.39 22.94
C ARG A 83 -6.11 15.75 24.24
N MET A 84 -7.36 16.20 24.14
CA MET A 84 -8.19 16.53 25.30
C MET A 84 -8.40 15.30 26.18
N ILE A 85 -8.84 14.18 25.60
CA ILE A 85 -9.08 12.93 26.32
C ILE A 85 -7.79 12.35 26.90
N ALA A 86 -6.67 12.43 26.16
CA ALA A 86 -5.38 11.95 26.64
C ALA A 86 -4.89 12.69 27.89
N ARG A 87 -5.16 13.99 27.99
CA ARG A 87 -4.78 14.84 29.14
C ARG A 87 -5.72 14.71 30.33
N ALA A 88 -6.95 14.22 30.12
CA ALA A 88 -7.92 14.07 31.20
C ALA A 88 -7.64 12.84 32.07
N GLN A 89 -8.07 12.94 33.33
CA GLN A 89 -8.01 11.83 34.28
C GLN A 89 -8.85 10.65 33.77
N PRO A 90 -8.37 9.39 33.93
CA PRO A 90 -9.07 8.21 33.41
C PRO A 90 -10.55 8.12 33.82
N ALA A 91 -10.89 8.50 35.06
CA ALA A 91 -12.25 8.44 35.59
C ALA A 91 -13.25 9.31 34.81
N VAL A 92 -12.82 10.46 34.29
CA VAL A 92 -13.71 11.42 33.60
C VAL A 92 -13.67 11.31 32.07
N ARG A 93 -12.75 10.51 31.51
CA ARG A 93 -12.57 10.38 30.04
C ARG A 93 -13.86 9.97 29.32
N ARG A 94 -14.62 9.03 29.87
CA ARG A 94 -15.86 8.53 29.26
C ARG A 94 -16.91 9.64 29.16
N GLU A 95 -17.15 10.32 30.27
CA GLU A 95 -18.11 11.43 30.34
C GLU A 95 -17.70 12.56 29.39
N MET A 96 -16.42 12.95 29.43
CA MET A 96 -15.90 14.01 28.58
C MET A 96 -16.00 13.65 27.08
N LEU A 97 -15.70 12.41 26.69
CA LEU A 97 -15.86 11.96 25.30
C LEU A 97 -17.30 12.11 24.82
N LEU A 98 -18.27 11.70 25.64
CA LEU A 98 -19.69 11.74 25.29
C LEU A 98 -20.24 13.17 25.25
N ARG A 99 -19.71 14.06 26.09
CA ARG A 99 -20.05 15.49 26.08
C ARG A 99 -19.56 16.18 24.81
N GLU A 100 -18.29 16.01 24.47
CA GLU A 100 -17.67 16.70 23.32
C GLU A 100 -18.04 16.05 21.97
N ALA A 101 -18.32 14.75 21.97
CA ALA A 101 -18.68 14.01 20.78
C ALA A 101 -19.87 13.05 21.04
N PRO A 102 -21.11 13.58 21.10
CA PRO A 102 -22.32 12.78 21.34
C PRO A 102 -22.53 11.66 20.32
N LYS A 103 -21.94 11.80 19.14
CA LYS A 103 -21.96 10.76 18.10
C LYS A 103 -21.40 9.43 18.57
N PHE A 104 -20.58 9.36 19.62
CA PHE A 104 -20.07 8.10 20.18
C PHE A 104 -21.10 7.31 20.99
N GLN A 105 -22.21 7.92 21.40
CA GLN A 105 -23.24 7.28 22.21
C GLN A 105 -23.73 5.95 21.60
N GLY A 106 -23.93 4.94 22.45
CA GLY A 106 -24.33 3.60 22.05
C GLY A 106 -23.23 2.72 21.44
N ARG A 107 -21.95 3.16 21.49
CA ARG A 107 -20.79 2.37 21.00
C ARG A 107 -19.82 2.03 22.12
N ASP A 108 -20.29 1.33 23.15
CA ASP A 108 -19.53 1.10 24.39
C ASP A 108 -18.14 0.46 24.14
N LYS A 109 -18.05 -0.57 23.28
CA LYS A 109 -16.75 -1.20 22.95
C LYS A 109 -15.73 -0.22 22.35
N LEU A 110 -16.19 0.73 21.53
CA LEU A 110 -15.33 1.75 20.93
C LEU A 110 -14.92 2.79 21.97
N ILE A 111 -15.88 3.20 22.81
CA ILE A 111 -15.63 4.12 23.92
C ILE A 111 -14.60 3.54 24.88
N GLU A 112 -14.75 2.29 25.30
CA GLU A 112 -13.81 1.59 26.18
C GLU A 112 -12.40 1.56 25.59
N LYS A 113 -12.27 1.24 24.30
CA LYS A 113 -10.97 1.26 23.58
C LYS A 113 -10.32 2.64 23.60
N ILE A 114 -11.10 3.69 23.36
CA ILE A 114 -10.62 5.08 23.34
C ILE A 114 -10.21 5.54 24.75
N VAL A 115 -11.05 5.27 25.75
CA VAL A 115 -10.83 5.68 27.15
C VAL A 115 -9.59 5.00 27.73
N ALA A 116 -9.43 3.70 27.45
CA ALA A 116 -8.25 2.93 27.86
C ALA A 116 -6.97 3.45 27.18
N ARG A 117 -7.03 3.73 25.87
CA ARG A 117 -5.85 4.15 25.09
C ARG A 117 -6.18 5.31 24.14
N PRO A 118 -6.08 6.56 24.60
CA PRO A 118 -6.41 7.73 23.80
C PRO A 118 -5.27 8.12 22.85
N VAL A 119 -5.07 7.32 21.81
CA VAL A 119 -4.09 7.59 20.74
C VAL A 119 -4.79 7.97 19.45
N GLU A 120 -4.11 8.72 18.57
CA GLU A 120 -4.70 9.25 17.34
C GLU A 120 -5.39 8.19 16.47
N GLY A 121 -4.82 6.98 16.37
CA GLY A 121 -5.40 5.87 15.60
C GLY A 121 -6.75 5.35 16.12
N ASN A 122 -7.16 5.71 17.33
CA ASN A 122 -8.50 5.37 17.84
C ASN A 122 -9.54 6.47 17.57
N PHE A 123 -9.13 7.65 17.11
CA PHE A 123 -10.02 8.79 16.85
C PHE A 123 -10.24 9.04 15.36
N TRP A 124 -9.24 8.81 14.52
CA TRP A 124 -9.31 9.08 13.08
C TRP A 124 -8.47 8.13 12.23
N HIS A 125 -8.90 7.97 10.98
CA HIS A 125 -8.23 7.19 9.94
C HIS A 125 -8.15 7.99 8.63
N ALA A 126 -7.18 7.62 7.80
CA ALA A 126 -7.09 8.05 6.40
C ALA A 126 -7.98 7.14 5.55
N ASP A 127 -8.88 7.72 4.76
CA ASP A 127 -9.82 6.99 3.88
C ASP A 127 -9.72 7.51 2.45
N HIS A 128 -9.97 6.64 1.47
CA HIS A 128 -9.98 7.05 0.07
C HIS A 128 -11.21 7.94 -0.23
N ILE A 129 -11.00 9.03 -0.97
CA ILE A 129 -12.08 9.85 -1.52
C ILE A 129 -12.81 9.04 -2.60
N VAL A 130 -12.07 8.54 -3.58
CA VAL A 130 -12.54 7.55 -4.56
C VAL A 130 -11.92 6.19 -4.21
N PRO A 131 -12.74 5.18 -3.87
CA PRO A 131 -12.22 3.88 -3.45
C PRO A 131 -11.69 3.07 -4.63
N VAL A 132 -10.73 2.19 -4.35
CA VAL A 132 -10.01 1.40 -5.38
C VAL A 132 -10.94 0.60 -6.29
N PHE A 133 -11.95 -0.06 -5.73
CA PHE A 133 -12.89 -0.88 -6.52
C PHE A 133 -13.75 -0.07 -7.51
N SER A 134 -13.82 1.26 -7.34
CA SER A 134 -14.57 2.17 -8.20
C SER A 134 -13.66 2.96 -9.15
N GLY A 135 -12.42 2.51 -9.36
CA GLY A 135 -11.42 3.23 -10.16
C GLY A 135 -10.62 4.26 -9.38
N GLY A 136 -10.71 4.25 -8.04
CA GLY A 136 -9.78 4.97 -7.18
C GLY A 136 -8.37 4.44 -7.39
N GLY A 137 -7.43 5.34 -7.66
CA GLY A 137 -6.04 4.98 -7.89
C GLY A 137 -5.22 4.96 -6.60
N GLU A 138 -3.96 5.34 -6.79
CA GLU A 138 -2.89 5.38 -5.79
C GLU A 138 -3.28 6.11 -4.48
N CYS A 139 -2.63 5.71 -3.39
CA CYS A 139 -2.71 6.37 -2.09
C CYS A 139 -1.92 7.69 -2.08
N ASN A 140 -2.33 8.66 -2.89
CA ASN A 140 -1.77 10.01 -2.88
C ASN A 140 -2.54 10.93 -1.93
N VAL A 141 -1.95 12.08 -1.59
CA VAL A 141 -2.60 13.05 -0.69
C VAL A 141 -3.93 13.57 -1.28
N ASP A 142 -4.05 13.64 -2.60
CA ASP A 142 -5.23 14.16 -3.29
C ASP A 142 -6.45 13.23 -3.23
N ASN A 143 -6.24 11.92 -3.17
CA ASN A 143 -7.31 10.92 -3.13
C ASN A 143 -7.55 10.36 -1.72
N ILE A 144 -7.00 10.99 -0.69
CA ILE A 144 -7.16 10.53 0.70
C ILE A 144 -7.66 11.68 1.56
N ARG A 145 -8.58 11.35 2.48
CA ARG A 145 -9.19 12.28 3.42
C ARG A 145 -9.09 11.77 4.85
N THR A 146 -9.13 12.68 5.81
CA THR A 146 -9.28 12.36 7.23
C THR A 146 -10.74 12.08 7.55
N LEU A 147 -11.02 10.91 8.12
CA LEU A 147 -12.32 10.58 8.70
C LEU A 147 -12.16 10.24 10.18
N CYS A 148 -13.10 10.70 11.01
CA CYS A 148 -13.20 10.17 12.36
C CYS A 148 -13.61 8.69 12.33
N ILE A 149 -13.30 7.97 13.40
CA ILE A 149 -13.51 6.51 13.48
C ILE A 149 -14.95 6.09 13.19
N ILE A 150 -15.95 6.89 13.61
CA ILE A 150 -17.38 6.62 13.37
C ILE A 150 -17.72 6.78 11.89
N CYS A 151 -17.30 7.89 11.28
CA CYS A 151 -17.52 8.13 9.85
C CYS A 151 -16.81 7.06 9.02
N HIS A 152 -15.56 6.74 9.36
CA HIS A 152 -14.79 5.70 8.71
C HIS A 152 -15.55 4.35 8.73
N GLN A 153 -16.02 3.89 9.89
CA GLN A 153 -16.82 2.66 10.00
C GLN A 153 -18.06 2.67 9.10
N SER A 154 -18.78 3.81 9.05
CA SER A 154 -19.94 3.97 8.16
C SER A 154 -19.55 3.88 6.68
N HIS A 155 -18.46 4.53 6.27
CA HIS A 155 -17.94 4.48 4.91
C HIS A 155 -17.49 3.06 4.52
N THR A 156 -16.71 2.40 5.36
CA THR A 156 -16.26 1.01 5.12
C THR A 156 -17.44 0.06 4.98
N SER A 157 -18.47 0.20 5.82
CA SER A 157 -19.69 -0.61 5.74
C SER A 157 -20.45 -0.39 4.43
N LYS A 158 -20.65 0.88 4.02
CA LYS A 158 -21.29 1.22 2.73
C LYS A 158 -20.53 0.64 1.54
N GLN A 159 -19.21 0.80 1.53
CA GLN A 159 -18.36 0.26 0.46
C GLN A 159 -18.40 -1.28 0.43
N ALA A 160 -18.44 -1.95 1.59
CA ALA A 160 -18.58 -3.40 1.64
C ALA A 160 -19.90 -3.87 1.00
N SER A 161 -21.01 -3.17 1.28
CA SER A 161 -22.31 -3.44 0.64
C SER A 161 -22.26 -3.22 -0.87
N GLN A 162 -21.64 -2.12 -1.34
CA GLN A 162 -21.47 -1.85 -2.78
C GLN A 162 -20.63 -2.92 -3.49
N ARG A 163 -19.56 -3.40 -2.86
CA ARG A 163 -18.75 -4.52 -3.38
C ARG A 163 -19.52 -5.84 -3.40
N ALA A 164 -20.38 -6.08 -2.41
CA ALA A 164 -21.23 -7.27 -2.42
C ALA A 164 -22.23 -7.24 -3.58
N GLU A 165 -22.87 -6.08 -3.80
CA GLU A 165 -23.84 -5.90 -4.89
C GLU A 165 -23.19 -6.00 -6.28
N SER A 166 -22.02 -5.40 -6.45
CA SER A 166 -21.25 -5.51 -7.70
C SER A 166 -20.88 -6.96 -8.04
N ARG A 167 -20.61 -7.79 -7.03
CA ARG A 167 -20.33 -9.22 -7.21
C ARG A 167 -21.59 -10.03 -7.56
N ARG A 168 -22.77 -9.64 -7.06
CA ARG A 168 -24.04 -10.29 -7.42
C ARG A 168 -24.41 -10.00 -8.86
N THR A 169 -24.46 -8.72 -9.23
CA THR A 169 -24.81 -8.29 -10.59
C THR A 169 -23.87 -8.85 -11.66
N THR A 170 -22.57 -8.99 -11.38
CA THR A 170 -21.63 -9.64 -12.30
C THR A 170 -21.87 -11.14 -12.44
N LYS A 171 -22.20 -11.83 -11.34
CA LYS A 171 -22.58 -13.25 -11.36
C LYS A 171 -23.88 -13.48 -12.15
N ASP A 172 -24.87 -12.63 -11.95
CA ASP A 172 -26.16 -12.71 -12.65
C ASP A 172 -25.98 -12.45 -14.16
N LYS A 173 -25.19 -11.45 -14.54
CA LYS A 173 -24.82 -11.22 -15.94
C LYS A 173 -24.06 -12.41 -16.54
N GLN A 174 -23.26 -13.12 -15.75
CA GLN A 174 -22.54 -14.32 -16.22
C GLN A 174 -23.47 -15.53 -16.36
N SER A 175 -24.42 -15.75 -15.44
CA SER A 175 -25.42 -16.81 -15.57
C SER A 175 -26.33 -16.57 -16.78
N GLU A 176 -26.83 -15.35 -16.96
CA GLU A 176 -27.62 -14.97 -18.14
C GLU A 176 -26.86 -15.21 -19.46
N ARG A 177 -25.57 -14.85 -19.52
CA ARG A 177 -24.73 -15.11 -20.69
C ARG A 177 -24.55 -16.60 -20.97
N LYS A 178 -24.42 -17.43 -19.92
CA LYS A 178 -24.33 -18.89 -20.05
C LYS A 178 -25.65 -19.49 -20.54
N GLU A 179 -26.77 -19.02 -20.00
CA GLU A 179 -28.11 -19.47 -20.38
C GLU A 179 -28.43 -19.13 -21.84
N LYS A 180 -28.19 -17.88 -22.27
CA LYS A 180 -28.33 -17.45 -23.67
C LYS A 180 -27.45 -18.25 -24.64
N ARG A 181 -26.26 -18.68 -24.21
CA ARG A 181 -25.37 -19.53 -25.00
C ARG A 181 -25.86 -20.98 -25.09
N SER A 182 -26.46 -21.49 -24.02
CA SER A 182 -27.09 -22.82 -23.98
C SER A 182 -28.30 -22.89 -24.91
N THR A 183 -29.22 -21.91 -24.82
CA THR A 183 -30.44 -21.88 -25.65
C THR A 183 -30.15 -21.71 -27.15
N ARG A 184 -29.10 -20.95 -27.52
CA ARG A 184 -28.62 -20.89 -28.92
C ARG A 184 -28.10 -22.23 -29.44
N LYS A 185 -27.47 -23.05 -28.59
CA LYS A 185 -26.95 -24.37 -28.99
C LYS A 185 -28.07 -25.38 -29.24
N VAL A 186 -29.19 -25.29 -28.51
CA VAL A 186 -30.37 -26.16 -28.69
C VAL A 186 -31.15 -25.82 -29.96
N LYS A 187 -31.24 -24.54 -30.34
CA LYS A 187 -31.96 -24.12 -31.57
C LYS A 187 -31.16 -24.28 -32.88
N GLY A 188 -29.85 -24.56 -32.79
CA GLY A 188 -28.96 -24.76 -33.94
C GLY A 188 -28.76 -26.22 -34.35
N GLY A 189 -29.57 -27.16 -33.82
CA GLY A 189 -29.54 -28.58 -34.15
C GLY A 189 -30.16 -28.90 -35.51
N GLY A 190 -29.81 -28.15 -36.56
CA GLY A 190 -29.86 -28.64 -37.94
C GLY A 190 -28.57 -29.41 -38.22
N GLU A 191 -28.69 -30.60 -38.77
CA GLU A 191 -27.60 -31.54 -39.07
C GLU A 191 -26.38 -30.85 -39.70
N THR A 192 -25.27 -30.79 -38.98
CA THR A 192 -23.96 -30.50 -39.57
C THR A 192 -23.04 -31.67 -39.35
N GLN A 193 -22.69 -32.34 -40.45
CA GLN A 193 -21.74 -33.43 -40.52
C GLN A 193 -20.43 -33.07 -39.80
N SER A 194 -20.00 -33.99 -38.94
CA SER A 194 -18.77 -33.98 -38.19
C SER A 194 -17.56 -33.87 -39.13
N LYS A 195 -16.92 -32.69 -39.18
CA LYS A 195 -15.52 -32.59 -39.62
C LYS A 195 -14.65 -32.41 -38.37
N GLU A 196 -13.83 -33.41 -38.12
CA GLU A 196 -12.85 -33.47 -37.05
C GLU A 196 -11.80 -32.37 -37.24
N ILE A 197 -11.88 -31.31 -36.43
CA ILE A 197 -10.84 -30.28 -36.37
C ILE A 197 -9.88 -30.66 -35.26
N VAL A 198 -8.73 -31.21 -35.64
CA VAL A 198 -7.59 -31.48 -34.78
C VAL A 198 -7.15 -30.18 -34.10
N ARG A 199 -7.33 -30.10 -32.78
CA ARG A 199 -6.88 -28.97 -31.96
C ARG A 199 -5.35 -29.02 -31.81
N ARG A 200 -4.64 -28.20 -32.56
CA ARG A 200 -3.23 -27.89 -32.25
C ARG A 200 -3.18 -27.09 -30.94
N LYS A 201 -2.51 -27.64 -29.92
CA LYS A 201 -2.19 -26.97 -28.66
C LYS A 201 -1.34 -25.72 -28.94
N LYS A 202 -1.80 -24.53 -28.54
CA LYS A 202 -0.95 -23.34 -28.46
C LYS A 202 -0.07 -23.44 -27.21
N PRO A 203 1.23 -23.12 -27.28
CA PRO A 203 2.06 -23.03 -26.08
C PRO A 203 1.59 -21.84 -25.23
N GLY A 204 1.63 -22.03 -23.91
CA GLY A 204 1.06 -21.10 -22.93
C GLY A 204 1.76 -19.74 -22.96
N LYS A 205 0.98 -18.67 -23.00
CA LYS A 205 1.44 -17.35 -22.56
C LYS A 205 1.42 -17.36 -21.03
N GLN A 206 2.60 -17.38 -20.42
CA GLN A 206 2.77 -16.97 -19.03
C GLN A 206 2.32 -15.51 -18.93
N GLN A 207 1.17 -15.28 -18.28
CA GLN A 207 0.82 -13.96 -17.79
C GLN A 207 1.71 -13.70 -16.58
N LEU A 208 2.68 -12.80 -16.74
CA LEU A 208 3.29 -12.09 -15.62
C LEU A 208 2.15 -11.37 -14.89
N ARG A 209 1.86 -11.85 -13.69
CA ARG A 209 1.10 -11.12 -12.68
C ARG A 209 1.99 -9.98 -12.21
N GLU A 210 1.66 -8.76 -12.58
CA GLU A 210 2.10 -7.60 -11.81
C GLU A 210 1.34 -7.64 -10.48
N GLU A 211 2.04 -8.10 -9.44
CA GLU A 211 1.55 -8.08 -8.07
C GLU A 211 1.72 -6.67 -7.49
N THR A 212 0.86 -5.73 -7.90
CA THR A 212 0.70 -4.49 -7.12
C THR A 212 -0.15 -4.81 -5.89
N SER A 213 0.53 -5.34 -4.87
CA SER A 213 -0.06 -5.72 -3.58
C SER A 213 -0.20 -4.49 -2.66
N CYS A 214 -1.16 -3.60 -2.95
CA CYS A 214 -1.74 -2.82 -1.86
C CYS A 214 -2.73 -3.74 -1.13
N THR A 215 -2.19 -4.55 -0.21
CA THR A 215 -3.04 -5.31 0.69
C THR A 215 -3.80 -4.31 1.56
N ASP A 216 -5.13 -4.30 1.43
CA ASP A 216 -6.04 -3.75 2.43
C ASP A 216 -5.90 -4.58 3.71
N LYS A 217 -4.74 -4.47 4.37
CA LYS A 217 -4.52 -5.00 5.70
C LYS A 217 -5.29 -4.12 6.66
N ASN A 218 -6.50 -4.58 6.93
CA ASN A 218 -7.22 -4.27 8.15
C ASN A 218 -6.41 -4.83 9.34
N GLU A 219 -5.26 -4.22 9.65
CA GLU A 219 -4.43 -4.58 10.79
C GLU A 219 -4.86 -3.79 12.01
N ASN A 220 -5.56 -4.52 12.88
CA ASN A 220 -5.72 -4.23 14.28
C ASN A 220 -4.33 -4.00 14.92
N GLN A 221 -3.93 -2.74 15.11
CA GLN A 221 -2.63 -2.40 15.73
C GLN A 221 -2.79 -2.15 17.24
N ASP A 222 -2.55 -3.22 17.99
CA ASP A 222 -1.69 -3.17 19.16
C ASP A 222 -0.23 -3.06 18.69
N ASN A 223 0.45 -2.00 19.09
CA ASN A 223 1.91 -1.98 19.10
C ASN A 223 2.38 -1.01 20.19
N SER A 224 2.48 -1.54 21.40
CA SER A 224 3.34 -1.00 22.44
C SER A 224 4.77 -1.39 22.10
N ARG A 225 5.59 -0.44 21.64
CA ARG A 225 7.05 -0.56 21.71
C ARG A 225 7.64 0.77 22.19
N ASN A 226 8.12 0.71 23.43
CA ASN A 226 9.04 1.67 24.04
C ASN A 226 10.24 1.90 23.11
N VAL A 227 10.55 3.16 22.86
CA VAL A 227 11.91 3.59 22.55
C VAL A 227 12.32 4.49 23.69
N VAL A 228 13.08 3.94 24.62
CA VAL A 228 13.86 4.69 25.60
C VAL A 228 15.00 5.31 24.81
N ILE A 229 14.97 6.64 24.66
CA ILE A 229 16.13 7.42 24.28
C ILE A 229 16.83 7.72 25.61
N ASN A 230 17.99 7.10 25.84
CA ASN A 230 18.89 7.51 26.90
C ASN A 230 19.70 8.70 26.39
N ASP A 231 19.77 9.75 27.22
CA ASP A 231 20.78 10.81 27.18
C ASP A 231 22.19 10.25 27.48
#